data_AF-A0A2D4IA23-F1
#
_entry.id   AF-A0A2D4IA23-F1
#
_cell.length_a   1.000
_cell.length_b   1.000
_cell.length_c   1.000
_cell.angle_alpha   90.00
_cell.angle_beta   90.00
_cell.angle_gamma   90.00
#
_symmetry.space_group_name_H-M   'P 1'
#
loop_
_entity.id
_entity.type
_entity.pdbx_description
1 polymer ?
#
loop_
_entity_poly.entity_id
_entity_poly.type
_entity_poly.pdbx_seq_one_letter_code
_entity_poly.pdbx_strand_id
1 'polypeptide(L)'
;FAELASSHPQCLDFKPPFKPPRPLTFCVQYSNFGCCDAGRDAALLERYYRISEHFGQATYNACASHLQSLLCQECSPYAAHLYDAEDPSTPERTVPGLCQDYCIQVWQDCRSMFHYFTPDKELLALENNRVKFCRYLSLDDTDYCFPHLLTNEHLNQDLGLVTADSEGCLQLCLVEIANGL
;
A
#
# COMPACT_ATOMS: atom_id res chain seq x y z
N PHE A 1 9.47 9.78 -27.77
CA PHE A 1 8.43 10.00 -26.75
C PHE A 1 8.84 9.17 -25.57
N ALA A 2 9.17 9.79 -24.44
CA ALA A 2 9.44 9.04 -23.22
C ALA A 2 8.08 8.48 -22.78
N GLU A 3 7.87 7.17 -22.94
CA GLU A 3 6.86 6.49 -22.16
C GLU A 3 7.19 6.80 -20.70
N LEU A 4 6.32 7.59 -20.05
CA LEU A 4 6.23 7.59 -18.61
C LEU A 4 5.99 6.13 -18.25
N ALA A 5 7.03 5.46 -17.75
CA ALA A 5 6.93 4.12 -17.23
C ALA A 5 6.01 4.21 -16.02
N SER A 6 4.70 4.09 -16.25
CA SER A 6 3.74 3.86 -15.19
C SER A 6 4.23 2.60 -14.48
N SER A 7 4.49 2.71 -13.18
CA SER A 7 4.75 1.54 -12.37
C SER A 7 3.60 0.55 -12.58
N HIS A 8 3.95 -0.69 -12.89
CA HIS A 8 2.94 -1.71 -13.20
C HIS A 8 2.36 -2.21 -11.89
N PRO A 9 1.04 -2.43 -11.80
CA PRO A 9 0.44 -3.04 -10.60
C PRO A 9 1.17 -4.34 -10.23
N GLN A 10 1.73 -4.38 -9.02
CA GLN A 10 2.57 -5.47 -8.52
C GLN A 10 2.44 -5.60 -6.99
N CYS A 11 2.42 -6.84 -6.53
CA CYS A 11 2.42 -7.22 -5.12
C CYS A 11 3.83 -7.32 -4.53
N LEU A 12 3.94 -7.35 -3.20
CA LEU A 12 5.23 -7.46 -2.49
C LEU A 12 5.99 -8.77 -2.78
N ASP A 13 5.34 -9.79 -3.33
CA ASP A 13 5.96 -11.04 -3.77
C ASP A 13 6.35 -11.03 -5.26
N PHE A 14 6.39 -9.83 -5.87
CA PHE A 14 6.67 -9.57 -7.29
C PHE A 14 5.64 -10.14 -8.27
N LYS A 15 4.53 -10.70 -7.77
CA LYS A 15 3.44 -11.23 -8.60
C LYS A 15 2.41 -10.15 -8.95
N PRO A 16 1.63 -10.35 -10.02
CA PRO A 16 0.51 -9.47 -10.33
C PRO A 16 -0.57 -9.52 -9.24
N PRO A 17 -1.29 -8.41 -9.01
CA PRO A 17 -2.51 -8.40 -8.22
C PRO A 17 -3.57 -9.31 -8.85
N PHE A 18 -4.47 -9.82 -8.01
CA PHE A 18 -5.45 -10.83 -8.39
C PHE A 18 -6.81 -10.52 -7.78
N LYS A 19 -7.84 -11.20 -8.28
CA LYS A 19 -9.15 -11.24 -7.64
C LYS A 19 -9.14 -12.32 -6.55
N PRO A 20 -9.34 -11.98 -5.27
CA PRO A 20 -9.35 -12.97 -4.20
C PRO A 20 -10.45 -14.03 -4.43
N PRO A 21 -10.22 -15.32 -4.11
CA PRO A 21 -11.22 -16.38 -4.31
C PRO A 21 -12.52 -16.16 -3.52
N ARG A 22 -12.44 -15.39 -2.42
CA ARG A 22 -13.56 -14.96 -1.60
C ARG A 22 -13.33 -13.50 -1.19
N PRO A 23 -14.39 -12.71 -1.00
CA PRO A 23 -14.25 -11.35 -0.48
C PRO A 23 -13.48 -11.32 0.84
N LEU A 24 -12.62 -10.31 0.99
CA LEU A 24 -11.88 -10.07 2.21
C LEU A 24 -12.84 -9.53 3.28
N THR A 25 -12.50 -9.76 4.55
CA THR A 25 -13.36 -9.36 5.68
C THR A 25 -12.79 -8.18 6.46
N PHE A 26 -11.46 -8.00 6.46
CA PHE A 26 -10.80 -6.88 7.12
C PHE A 26 -10.45 -5.75 6.13
N CYS A 27 -9.71 -6.05 5.08
CA CYS A 27 -9.32 -5.12 4.03
C CYS A 27 -10.33 -5.13 2.87
N VAL A 28 -11.61 -4.92 3.21
CA VAL A 28 -12.76 -5.10 2.31
C VAL A 28 -12.64 -4.33 0.99
N GLN A 29 -11.96 -3.18 0.98
CA GLN A 29 -11.75 -2.35 -0.20
C GLN A 29 -10.96 -3.07 -1.31
N TYR A 30 -10.19 -4.10 -0.97
CA TYR A 30 -9.39 -4.90 -1.92
C TYR A 30 -10.03 -6.25 -2.26
N SER A 31 -11.32 -6.44 -1.95
CA SER A 31 -12.03 -7.70 -2.21
C SER A 31 -12.26 -8.01 -3.69
N ASN A 32 -12.22 -7.00 -4.55
CA ASN A 32 -12.45 -7.17 -5.98
C ASN A 32 -11.16 -7.38 -6.76
N PHE A 33 -10.09 -6.68 -6.37
CA PHE A 33 -8.77 -6.74 -7.01
C PHE A 33 -7.72 -6.18 -6.04
N GLY A 34 -6.63 -6.92 -5.83
CA GLY A 34 -5.59 -6.56 -4.86
C GLY A 34 -4.55 -7.66 -4.68
N CYS A 35 -3.75 -7.55 -3.62
CA CYS A 35 -2.61 -8.43 -3.35
C CYS A 35 -2.81 -9.40 -2.17
N CYS A 36 -4.03 -9.50 -1.66
CA CYS A 36 -4.34 -10.33 -0.49
C CYS A 36 -5.34 -11.43 -0.79
N ASP A 37 -5.09 -12.62 -0.25
CA ASP A 37 -6.10 -13.65 -0.06
C ASP A 37 -6.66 -13.59 1.37
N ALA A 38 -7.56 -14.52 1.70
CA ALA A 38 -8.15 -14.60 3.03
C ALA A 38 -7.13 -14.87 4.15
N GLY A 39 -6.01 -15.56 3.84
CA GLY A 39 -4.95 -15.85 4.80
C GLY A 39 -4.18 -14.59 5.16
N ARG A 40 -3.78 -13.81 4.15
CA ARG A 40 -3.10 -12.52 4.38
C ARG A 40 -4.01 -11.51 5.07
N ASP A 41 -5.28 -11.44 4.68
CA ASP A 41 -6.29 -10.57 5.31
C ASP A 41 -6.48 -10.89 6.81
N ALA A 42 -6.53 -12.18 7.16
CA ALA A 42 -6.58 -12.60 8.56
C ALA A 42 -5.32 -12.23 9.35
N ALA A 43 -4.13 -12.40 8.76
CA ALA A 43 -2.86 -12.00 9.40
C ALA A 43 -2.79 -10.48 9.64
N LEU A 44 -3.32 -9.67 8.73
CA LEU A 44 -3.43 -8.23 8.90
C LEU A 44 -4.41 -7.85 10.02
N LEU A 45 -5.54 -8.55 10.13
CA LEU A 45 -6.48 -8.38 11.24
C LEU A 45 -5.85 -8.73 12.59
N GLU A 46 -5.08 -9.81 12.67
CA GLU A 46 -4.33 -10.17 13.89
C GLU A 46 -3.31 -9.08 14.25
N ARG A 47 -2.57 -8.57 13.26
CA ARG A 47 -1.62 -7.45 13.45
C ARG A 47 -2.33 -6.18 13.92
N TYR A 48 -3.51 -5.87 13.40
CA TYR A 48 -4.33 -4.75 13.83
C TYR A 48 -4.66 -4.84 15.33
N TYR A 49 -5.13 -6.00 15.81
CA TYR A 49 -5.44 -6.18 17.22
C TYR A 49 -4.20 -6.07 18.11
N ARG A 50 -3.08 -6.69 17.71
CA ARG A 50 -1.80 -6.61 18.43
C ARG A 50 -1.27 -5.18 18.55
N ILE A 51 -1.53 -4.31 17.56
CA ILE A 51 -1.10 -2.91 17.64
C ILE A 51 -2.08 -2.10 18.49
N SER A 52 -3.38 -2.26 18.22
CA SER A 52 -4.42 -1.45 18.85
C SER A 52 -4.65 -1.77 20.33
N GLU A 53 -4.23 -2.95 20.83
CA GLU A 53 -4.27 -3.26 22.27
C GLU A 53 -3.41 -2.32 23.12
N HIS A 54 -2.41 -1.66 22.51
CA HIS A 54 -1.58 -0.66 23.18
C HIS A 54 -2.21 0.74 23.23
N PHE A 55 -3.34 0.95 22.55
CA PHE A 55 -3.99 2.25 22.49
C PHE A 55 -4.92 2.48 23.68
N GLY A 56 -4.79 3.64 24.32
CA GLY A 56 -5.84 4.15 25.19
C GLY A 56 -7.09 4.54 24.38
N GLN A 57 -8.24 4.68 25.03
CA GLN A 57 -9.52 4.95 24.37
C GLN A 57 -9.48 6.15 23.40
N ALA A 58 -8.83 7.25 23.79
CA ALA A 58 -8.72 8.44 22.94
C ALA A 58 -7.89 8.17 21.67
N THR A 59 -6.74 7.51 21.81
CA THR A 59 -5.88 7.12 20.68
C THR A 59 -6.59 6.11 19.78
N TYR A 60 -7.30 5.13 20.35
CA TYR A 60 -8.06 4.18 19.56
C TYR A 60 -9.11 4.89 18.69
N ASN A 61 -9.89 5.79 19.27
CA ASN A 61 -10.91 6.54 18.54
C ASN A 61 -10.34 7.42 17.42
N ALA A 62 -9.14 7.97 17.61
CA ALA A 62 -8.47 8.79 16.61
C ALA A 62 -7.76 7.97 15.52
N CYS A 63 -7.16 6.83 15.88
CA CYS A 63 -6.14 6.18 15.05
C CYS A 63 -6.54 4.81 14.50
N ALA A 64 -7.62 4.19 14.98
CA ALA A 64 -8.06 2.86 14.54
C ALA A 64 -8.25 2.78 13.01
N SER A 65 -8.96 3.74 12.43
CA SER A 65 -9.19 3.77 10.97
C SER A 65 -7.90 4.00 10.18
N HIS A 66 -7.00 4.86 10.67
CA HIS A 66 -5.69 5.09 10.07
C HIS A 66 -4.83 3.82 10.13
N LEU A 67 -4.81 3.12 11.27
CA LEU A 67 -4.11 1.87 11.44
C LEU A 67 -4.58 0.81 10.45
N GLN A 68 -5.89 0.57 10.37
CA GLN A 68 -6.47 -0.37 9.40
C GLN A 68 -6.10 0.02 7.97
N SER A 69 -6.24 1.30 7.62
CA SER A 69 -5.97 1.78 6.27
C SER A 69 -4.51 1.60 5.86
N LEU A 70 -3.57 1.85 6.78
CA LEU A 70 -2.13 1.65 6.56
C LEU A 70 -1.78 0.16 6.44
N LEU A 71 -2.32 -0.70 7.32
CA LEU A 71 -2.10 -2.15 7.25
C LEU A 71 -2.62 -2.74 5.93
N CYS A 72 -3.79 -2.29 5.49
CA CYS A 72 -4.40 -2.79 4.26
C CYS A 72 -3.65 -2.35 3.00
N GLN A 73 -2.67 -1.44 3.06
CA GLN A 73 -1.86 -1.12 1.88
C GLN A 73 -1.02 -2.30 1.38
N GLU A 74 -0.76 -3.31 2.22
CA GLU A 74 -0.18 -4.58 1.77
C GLU A 74 -1.09 -5.33 0.78
N CYS A 75 -2.39 -5.03 0.77
CA CYS A 75 -3.36 -5.58 -0.16
C CYS A 75 -3.58 -4.70 -1.41
N SER A 76 -2.94 -3.52 -1.48
CA SER A 76 -3.06 -2.62 -2.62
C SER A 76 -2.56 -3.31 -3.89
N PRO A 77 -3.21 -3.12 -5.05
CA PRO A 77 -2.66 -3.52 -6.35
C PRO A 77 -1.30 -2.90 -6.67
N TYR A 78 -0.92 -1.83 -5.96
CA TYR A 78 0.34 -1.11 -6.09
C TYR A 78 1.25 -1.32 -4.88
N ALA A 79 1.10 -2.44 -4.15
CA ALA A 79 1.84 -2.68 -2.92
C ALA A 79 3.37 -2.61 -3.14
N ALA A 80 3.91 -3.18 -4.23
CA ALA A 80 5.35 -3.10 -4.49
C ALA A 80 5.84 -1.65 -4.54
N HIS A 81 5.17 -0.77 -5.29
CA HIS A 81 5.56 0.62 -5.41
C HIS A 81 5.34 1.41 -4.10
N LEU A 82 4.22 1.19 -3.40
CA LEU A 82 3.95 1.82 -2.09
C LEU A 82 5.02 1.51 -1.05
N TYR A 83 5.67 0.35 -1.14
CA TYR A 83 6.69 -0.09 -0.19
C TYR A 83 8.11 -0.04 -0.78
N ASP A 84 8.30 0.59 -1.95
CA ASP A 84 9.59 0.70 -2.65
C ASP A 84 10.29 -0.66 -2.87
N ALA A 85 9.47 -1.66 -3.23
CA ALA A 85 9.82 -3.07 -3.36
C ALA A 85 9.60 -3.59 -4.78
N GLU A 86 9.71 -2.72 -5.79
CA GLU A 86 9.63 -3.10 -7.21
C GLU A 86 10.91 -3.78 -7.71
N ASP A 87 12.05 -3.48 -7.07
CA ASP A 87 13.36 -4.06 -7.34
C ASP A 87 13.84 -4.88 -6.13
N PRO A 88 14.25 -6.15 -6.31
CA PRO A 88 14.83 -6.99 -5.25
C PRO A 88 16.07 -6.40 -4.56
N SER A 89 16.73 -5.40 -5.15
CA SER A 89 17.93 -4.76 -4.61
C SER A 89 17.62 -3.60 -3.64
N THR A 90 16.38 -3.12 -3.60
CA THR A 90 15.93 -2.09 -2.66
C THR A 90 15.34 -2.75 -1.41
N PRO A 91 15.78 -2.35 -0.19
CA PRO A 91 15.15 -2.81 1.03
C PRO A 91 13.69 -2.37 1.10
N GLU A 92 12.76 -3.33 1.19
CA GLU A 92 11.34 -3.06 1.37
C GLU A 92 11.10 -2.17 2.60
N ARG A 93 10.33 -1.11 2.40
CA ARG A 93 9.90 -0.22 3.49
C ARG A 93 8.96 -0.97 4.42
N THR A 94 8.89 -0.58 5.68
CA THR A 94 7.96 -1.20 6.65
C THR A 94 6.65 -0.44 6.80
N VAL A 95 6.55 0.72 6.15
CA VAL A 95 5.40 1.64 6.15
C VAL A 95 5.17 2.07 4.70
N PRO A 96 3.91 2.07 4.21
CA PRO A 96 3.63 2.52 2.85
C PRO A 96 3.97 4.01 2.70
N GLY A 97 4.29 4.39 1.47
CA GLY A 97 4.46 5.76 1.04
C GLY A 97 3.21 6.59 1.27
N LEU A 98 3.33 7.70 1.99
CA LEU A 98 2.21 8.57 2.35
C LEU A 98 2.26 9.89 1.61
N CYS A 99 1.09 10.37 1.19
CA CYS A 99 0.93 11.73 0.72
C CYS A 99 1.20 12.71 1.86
N GLN A 100 1.80 13.86 1.52
CA GLN A 100 2.30 14.81 2.51
C GLN A 100 1.21 15.33 3.46
N ASP A 101 0.02 15.61 2.94
CA ASP A 101 -1.15 16.08 3.68
C ASP A 101 -1.66 15.01 4.67
N TYR A 102 -1.84 13.78 4.19
CA TYR A 102 -2.28 12.66 5.01
C TYR A 102 -1.25 12.31 6.09
N CYS A 103 0.05 12.30 5.76
CA CYS A 103 1.09 12.09 6.75
C CYS A 103 1.04 13.14 7.86
N ILE A 104 0.84 14.41 7.52
CA ILE A 104 0.74 15.48 8.52
C ILE A 104 -0.43 15.23 9.47
N GLN A 105 -1.58 14.81 8.96
CA GLN A 105 -2.74 14.45 9.78
C GLN A 105 -2.44 13.28 10.72
N VAL A 106 -1.94 12.17 10.18
CA VAL A 106 -1.59 10.98 10.99
C VAL A 106 -0.51 11.32 12.03
N TRP A 107 0.46 12.17 11.69
CA TRP A 107 1.49 12.58 12.63
C TRP A 107 0.93 13.40 13.79
N GLN A 108 -0.06 14.25 13.56
CA GLN A 108 -0.66 15.10 14.60
C GLN A 108 -1.36 14.26 15.68
N ASP A 109 -2.15 13.28 15.25
CA ASP A 109 -3.05 12.55 16.16
C ASP A 109 -2.52 11.16 16.55
N CYS A 110 -1.65 10.58 15.72
CA CYS A 110 -1.33 9.15 15.75
C CYS A 110 0.17 8.83 15.69
N ARG A 111 1.10 9.79 15.78
CA ARG A 111 2.55 9.49 15.64
C ARG A 111 3.08 8.39 16.59
N SER A 112 2.53 8.26 17.80
CA SER A 112 2.95 7.24 18.75
C SER A 112 2.54 5.82 18.36
N MET A 113 1.56 5.67 17.46
CA MET A 113 1.19 4.37 16.88
C MET A 113 2.39 3.70 16.19
N PHE A 114 3.29 4.49 15.59
CA PHE A 114 4.38 3.94 14.80
C PHE A 114 5.34 3.07 15.60
N HIS A 115 5.48 3.29 16.92
CA HIS A 115 6.27 2.43 17.82
C HIS A 115 5.82 0.98 17.84
N TYR A 116 4.53 0.74 17.60
CA TYR A 116 3.93 -0.60 17.55
C TYR A 116 3.75 -1.07 16.11
N PHE A 117 3.70 -0.14 15.15
CA PHE A 117 3.48 -0.43 13.74
C PHE A 117 4.73 -0.95 13.03
N THR A 118 5.90 -0.36 13.29
CA THR A 118 7.11 -0.62 12.50
C THR A 118 8.36 -0.80 13.39
N PRO A 119 9.30 -1.68 12.99
CA PRO A 119 10.61 -1.79 13.62
C PRO A 119 11.64 -0.76 13.12
N ASP A 120 11.28 0.12 12.19
CA ASP A 120 12.17 1.10 11.55
C ASP A 120 12.66 2.16 12.55
N LYS A 121 13.87 1.97 13.05
CA LYS A 121 14.49 2.86 14.04
C LYS A 121 14.77 4.26 13.51
N GLU A 122 15.00 4.41 12.22
CA GLU A 122 15.26 5.73 11.62
C GLU A 122 13.98 6.55 11.62
N LEU A 123 12.86 5.96 11.19
CA LEU A 123 11.55 6.60 11.26
C LEU A 123 11.16 6.95 12.71
N LEU A 124 11.33 6.01 13.64
CA LEU A 124 10.99 6.23 15.06
C LEU A 124 11.83 7.36 15.69
N ALA A 125 13.10 7.50 15.30
CA ALA A 125 13.95 8.61 15.76
C ALA A 125 13.45 9.99 15.27
N LEU A 126 12.65 10.03 14.20
CA LEU A 126 12.06 11.23 13.63
C LEU A 126 10.70 11.60 14.21
N GLU A 127 10.13 10.80 15.12
CA GLU A 127 8.76 10.96 15.64
C GLU A 127 8.44 12.41 16.08
N ASN A 128 9.39 13.11 16.71
CA ASN A 128 9.17 14.47 17.21
C ASN A 128 9.48 15.58 16.18
N ASN A 129 9.82 15.23 14.94
CA ASN A 129 10.09 16.17 13.85
C ASN A 129 9.17 15.89 12.65
N ARG A 130 7.98 16.49 12.66
CA ARG A 130 6.96 16.35 11.61
C ARG A 130 7.50 16.46 10.19
N VAL A 131 8.36 17.45 9.93
CA VAL A 131 8.87 17.72 8.57
C VAL A 131 9.76 16.57 8.10
N LYS A 132 10.69 16.12 8.95
CA LYS A 132 11.57 15.00 8.61
C LYS A 132 10.81 13.67 8.58
N PHE A 133 9.88 13.46 9.51
CA PHE A 133 9.03 12.27 9.56
C PHE A 133 8.23 12.09 8.28
N CYS A 134 7.52 13.12 7.83
CA CYS A 134 6.73 13.02 6.61
C CYS A 134 7.55 12.99 5.33
N ARG A 135 8.72 13.64 5.30
CA ARG A 135 9.67 13.46 4.20
C ARG A 135 10.24 12.04 4.16
N TYR A 136 10.46 11.41 5.30
CA TYR A 136 10.92 10.02 5.33
C TYR A 136 9.84 9.08 4.77
N LEU A 137 8.56 9.38 5.02
CA LEU A 137 7.42 8.59 4.54
C LEU A 137 6.93 8.92 3.14
N SER A 138 7.44 9.96 2.47
CA SER A 138 7.04 10.29 1.10
C SER A 138 7.70 9.35 0.07
N LEU A 139 7.01 9.13 -1.04
CA LEU A 139 7.57 8.54 -2.26
C LEU A 139 8.11 9.64 -3.17
N ASP A 140 9.08 9.30 -4.00
CA ASP A 140 9.56 10.19 -5.07
C ASP A 140 8.49 10.35 -6.16
N ASP A 141 7.79 9.27 -6.51
CA ASP A 141 6.59 9.31 -7.36
C ASP A 141 5.34 9.58 -6.50
N THR A 142 4.90 10.83 -6.53
CA THR A 142 3.77 11.27 -5.72
C THR A 142 2.42 10.77 -6.24
N ASP A 143 2.33 10.29 -7.47
CA ASP A 143 1.04 9.81 -8.02
C ASP A 143 0.57 8.52 -7.32
N TYR A 144 1.51 7.79 -6.72
CA TYR A 144 1.26 6.56 -5.98
C TYR A 144 1.22 6.72 -4.46
N CYS A 145 1.32 7.94 -3.94
CA CYS A 145 1.26 8.13 -2.49
C CYS A 145 -0.14 7.78 -1.93
N PHE A 146 -0.19 7.21 -0.72
CA PHE A 146 -1.45 6.92 -0.04
C PHE A 146 -1.95 8.16 0.75
N PRO A 147 -3.24 8.54 0.69
CA PRO A 147 -4.35 7.84 0.04
C PRO A 147 -4.73 8.34 -1.36
N HIS A 148 -4.06 9.37 -1.90
CA HIS A 148 -4.47 9.98 -3.19
C HIS A 148 -4.48 8.96 -4.33
N LEU A 149 -3.57 7.98 -4.29
CA LEU A 149 -3.55 6.82 -5.18
C LEU A 149 -4.92 6.13 -5.31
N LEU A 150 -5.69 6.00 -4.23
CA LEU A 150 -6.99 5.30 -4.25
C LEU A 150 -8.04 6.01 -5.10
N THR A 151 -7.85 7.30 -5.37
CA THR A 151 -8.77 8.14 -6.14
C THR A 151 -8.15 8.61 -7.46
N ASN A 152 -6.94 8.16 -7.79
CA ASN A 152 -6.26 8.55 -9.01
C ASN A 152 -6.91 7.83 -10.20
N GLU A 153 -7.71 8.55 -11.00
CA GLU A 153 -8.40 7.98 -12.15
C GLU A 153 -7.43 7.44 -13.20
N HIS A 154 -6.31 8.13 -13.44
CA HIS A 154 -5.32 7.70 -14.44
C HIS A 154 -4.71 6.34 -14.12
N LEU A 155 -4.44 6.07 -12.83
CA LEU A 155 -3.90 4.79 -12.39
C LEU A 155 -4.99 3.72 -12.27
N ASN A 156 -6.22 4.07 -11.90
CA ASN A 156 -7.24 3.08 -11.56
C ASN A 156 -8.26 2.77 -12.68
N GLN A 157 -8.28 3.52 -13.79
CA GLN A 157 -9.32 3.44 -14.82
C GLN A 157 -9.52 2.02 -15.40
N ASP A 158 -8.43 1.30 -15.70
CA ASP A 158 -8.47 -0.02 -16.35
C ASP A 158 -7.83 -1.11 -15.48
N LEU A 159 -7.72 -0.87 -14.18
CA LEU A 159 -7.01 -1.75 -13.26
C LEU A 159 -7.71 -3.13 -13.15
N GLY A 160 -6.96 -4.19 -13.46
CA GLY A 160 -7.48 -5.56 -13.46
C GLY A 160 -8.24 -5.95 -14.73
N LEU A 161 -8.24 -5.10 -15.76
CA LEU A 161 -8.73 -5.43 -17.09
C LEU A 161 -7.57 -5.80 -18.01
N VAL A 162 -7.75 -6.85 -18.82
CA VAL A 162 -6.84 -7.12 -19.93
C VAL A 162 -7.26 -6.23 -21.10
N THR A 163 -6.50 -5.18 -21.36
CA THR A 163 -6.75 -4.27 -22.49
C THR A 163 -5.89 -4.67 -23.68
N ALA A 164 -6.45 -4.54 -24.88
CA ALA A 164 -5.69 -4.67 -26.11
C ALA A 164 -5.25 -3.27 -26.57
N ASP A 165 -4.01 -3.14 -27.04
CA ASP A 165 -3.52 -1.91 -27.63
C ASP A 165 -4.22 -1.60 -28.98
N SER A 166 -3.88 -0.45 -29.58
CA SER A 166 -4.45 -0.02 -30.86
C SER A 166 -4.14 -0.96 -32.04
N GLU A 167 -3.19 -1.89 -31.87
CA GLU A 167 -2.82 -2.91 -32.85
C GLU A 167 -3.54 -4.25 -32.57
N GLY A 168 -4.31 -4.35 -31.47
CA GLY A 168 -5.01 -5.55 -31.06
C GLY A 168 -4.14 -6.53 -30.27
N CYS A 169 -2.94 -6.14 -29.85
CA CYS A 169 -2.12 -6.93 -28.94
C CYS A 169 -2.63 -6.77 -27.51
N LEU A 170 -2.91 -7.88 -26.84
CA LEU A 170 -3.21 -7.89 -25.42
C LEU A 170 -1.98 -7.33 -24.68
N GLN A 171 -2.17 -6.29 -23.87
CA GLN A 171 -1.15 -5.83 -22.94
C GLN A 171 -1.06 -6.85 -21.82
N LEU A 172 -0.35 -7.95 -22.10
CA LEU A 172 -0.07 -9.02 -21.16
C LEU A 172 1.08 -8.54 -20.28
N CYS A 173 0.84 -8.44 -18.97
CA CYS A 173 1.92 -8.39 -18.00
C CYS A 173 2.84 -9.60 -18.28
N LEU A 174 4.17 -9.40 -18.30
CA LEU A 174 5.20 -10.39 -18.68
C LEU A 174 5.03 -11.79 -18.05
N VAL A 175 4.26 -11.89 -16.96
CA VAL A 175 3.96 -13.13 -16.23
C VAL A 175 2.88 -14.00 -16.89
N GLU A 176 1.91 -13.45 -17.63
CA GLU A 176 0.88 -14.26 -18.31
C GLU A 176 1.50 -15.15 -19.40
N ILE A 177 2.45 -14.58 -20.16
CA ILE A 177 3.26 -15.33 -21.14
C ILE A 177 4.11 -16.41 -20.45
N ALA A 178 4.64 -16.13 -19.25
CA ALA A 178 5.46 -17.09 -18.49
C ALA A 178 4.62 -18.23 -17.88
N ASN A 179 3.32 -17.99 -17.62
CA ASN A 179 2.38 -18.99 -17.08
C ASN A 179 1.58 -19.73 -18.16
N GLY A 180 1.77 -19.41 -19.45
CA GLY A 180 1.15 -20.13 -20.57
C GLY A 180 -0.34 -19.83 -20.77
N LEU A 181 -0.78 -18.61 -20.44
CA LEU A 181 -2.09 -18.06 -20.78
C LEU A 181 -1.98 -17.10 -21.96
#